data_AF-A0A7C5UWY2-F1
#
_entry.id   AF-A0A7C5UWY2-F1
#
_cell.length_a   1.000
_cell.length_b   1.000
_cell.length_c   1.000
_cell.angle_alpha   90.00
_cell.angle_beta   90.00
_cell.angle_gamma   90.00
#
_symmetry.space_group_name_H-M   'P 1'
#
loop_
_entity.id
_entity.type
_entity.pdbx_description
1 polymer ?
#
loop_
_entity_poly.entity_id
_entity_poly.type
_entity_poly.pdbx_seq_one_letter_code
_entity_poly.pdbx_strand_id
1 'polypeptide(L)' 'KPDIVGMSALLTSTMINMKKVIDALENEGLRKNVKVIIGGAPITEKFAREIGADAYGENAVVAIDICKKLVEELRKTNK' A
#
# COMPACT_ATOMS: atom_id res chain seq x y z
N LYS A 1 4.94 -13.07 -9.49
CA LYS A 1 5.25 -11.96 -8.54
C LYS A 1 3.98 -11.12 -8.40
N PRO A 2 3.59 -10.70 -7.18
CA PRO A 2 2.42 -9.86 -7.00
C PRO A 2 2.69 -8.44 -7.52
N ASP A 3 1.67 -7.79 -8.10
CA ASP A 3 1.74 -6.38 -8.50
C ASP A 3 1.45 -5.44 -7.31
N ILE A 4 0.64 -5.91 -6.35
CA ILE A 4 0.16 -5.12 -5.22
C ILE A 4 0.33 -5.87 -3.90
N VAL A 5 0.74 -5.15 -2.85
CA VAL A 5 0.71 -5.58 -1.46
C VAL A 5 -0.32 -4.72 -0.72
N GLY A 6 -1.39 -5.36 -0.25
CA GLY A 6 -2.41 -4.73 0.58
C GLY A 6 -2.20 -5.00 2.07
N MET A 7 -2.25 -3.97 2.91
CA MET A 7 -2.17 -4.10 4.36
C MET A 7 -3.38 -3.48 5.04
N SER A 8 -3.92 -4.17 6.05
CA SER A 8 -5.01 -3.67 6.88
C SER A 8 -4.63 -3.71 8.36
N ALA A 9 -4.98 -2.66 9.10
CA ALA A 9 -4.78 -2.57 10.54
C ALA A 9 -6.06 -2.06 11.20
N LEU A 10 -6.48 -2.71 12.29
CA LEU A 10 -7.60 -2.26 13.12
C LEU A 10 -7.12 -1.71 14.48
N LEU A 11 -5.85 -1.96 14.84
CA LEU A 11 -5.24 -1.52 16.09
C LEU A 11 -4.12 -0.51 15.81
N THR A 12 -3.96 0.48 16.68
CA THR A 12 -2.90 1.49 16.58
C THR A 12 -1.49 0.89 16.70
N SER A 13 -1.34 -0.22 17.43
CA SER A 13 -0.08 -0.98 17.46
C SER A 13 0.26 -1.62 16.11
N THR A 14 -0.74 -2.13 15.40
CA THR A 14 -0.56 -2.73 14.06
C THR A 14 -0.28 -1.70 12.98
N MET A 15 -0.75 -0.46 13.16
CA MET A 15 -0.48 0.67 12.27
C MET A 15 1.04 0.95 12.16
N ILE A 16 1.79 0.90 13.26
CA ILE A 16 3.24 1.15 13.26
C ILE A 16 4.00 0.06 12.48
N ASN A 17 3.49 -1.17 12.48
CA ASN A 17 4.13 -2.28 11.76
C ASN A 17 4.01 -2.13 10.24
N MET A 18 3.02 -1.40 9.71
CA MET A 18 2.90 -1.13 8.27
C MET A 18 4.14 -0.42 7.73
N LYS A 19 4.68 0.54 8.48
CA LYS A 19 5.94 1.22 8.11
C LYS A 19 7.10 0.24 8.04
N LYS A 20 7.24 -0.65 9.03
CA LYS A 20 8.29 -1.67 9.04
C LYS A 20 8.24 -2.59 7.82
N VAL A 21 7.04 -2.93 7.35
CA VAL A 21 6.88 -3.74 6.13
C VAL A 21 7.34 -2.96 4.90
N ILE A 22 6.99 -1.68 4.79
CA ILE A 22 7.44 -0.83 3.68
C ILE A 22 8.97 -0.66 3.70
N ASP A 23 9.55 -0.39 4.86
CA ASP A 23 10.99 -0.27 5.04
C ASP A 23 11.71 -1.58 4.66
N ALA A 24 11.15 -2.73 5.04
CA ALA A 24 11.69 -4.03 4.64
C ALA A 24 11.61 -4.25 3.12
N LEU A 25 10.52 -3.85 2.47
CA LEU A 25 10.39 -3.92 1.01
C LEU A 25 11.43 -3.02 0.30
N GLU A 26 11.75 -1.86 0.87
CA GLU A 26 12.79 -0.98 0.33
C GLU A 26 14.19 -1.58 0.52
N ASN A 27 14.50 -2.09 1.71
CA ASN A 27 15.79 -2.72 2.03
C ASN A 27 16.08 -3.94 1.13
N GLU A 28 15.07 -4.74 0.81
CA GLU A 28 15.18 -5.88 -0.10
C GLU A 28 15.16 -5.47 -1.59
N GLY A 29 15.03 -4.17 -1.90
CA GLY A 29 14.96 -3.66 -3.27
C GLY A 29 13.68 -4.03 -4.02
N LEU A 30 12.67 -4.54 -3.31
CA LEU A 30 11.40 -5.01 -3.88
C LEU A 30 10.37 -3.89 -4.04
N ARG A 31 10.49 -2.81 -3.26
CA ARG A 31 9.52 -1.70 -3.24
C ARG A 31 9.24 -1.06 -4.59
N LYS A 32 10.22 -1.07 -5.51
CA LYS A 32 10.07 -0.54 -6.88
C LYS A 32 9.19 -1.41 -7.78
N ASN A 33 9.04 -2.69 -7.46
CA ASN A 33 8.35 -3.67 -8.28
C ASN A 33 6.92 -3.97 -7.80
N VAL A 34 6.52 -3.41 -6.66
CA VAL A 34 5.20 -3.65 -6.06
C VAL A 34 4.58 -2.33 -5.63
N LYS A 35 3.25 -2.21 -5.80
CA LYS A 35 2.49 -1.10 -5.23
C LYS A 35 1.95 -1.47 -3.87
N VAL A 36 2.04 -0.56 -2.91
CA VAL A 36 1.58 -0.77 -1.53
C VAL A 36 0.33 0.04 -1.27
N ILE A 37 -0.75 -0.63 -0.88
CA ILE A 37 -2.00 -0.01 -0.45
C ILE A 37 -2.25 -0.34 1.02
N ILE A 38 -2.65 0.66 1.82
CA ILE A 38 -2.98 0.47 3.23
C ILE A 38 -4.39 0.94 3.57
N GLY A 39 -5.01 0.35 4.59
CA GLY A 39 -6.32 0.77 5.08
C GLY A 39 -6.67 0.20 6.45
N GLY A 40 -7.89 0.49 6.90
CA GLY A 40 -8.42 0.05 8.20
C GLY A 40 -8.84 1.19 9.12
N ALA A 41 -9.50 0.86 10.22
CA ALA A 41 -10.22 1.83 11.07
C ALA A 41 -9.37 3.01 11.61
N PRO A 42 -8.13 2.83 12.09
CA PRO A 42 -7.30 3.94 12.56
C PRO A 42 -6.45 4.60 11.46
N ILE A 43 -6.55 4.14 10.20
CA ILE A 43 -5.66 4.59 9.12
C ILE A 43 -6.27 5.80 8.42
N THR A 44 -5.43 6.79 8.15
CA THR A 44 -5.77 7.99 7.39
C THR A 44 -4.90 8.10 6.14
N GLU A 45 -5.37 8.84 5.15
CA GLU A 45 -4.57 9.16 3.96
C GLU A 45 -3.24 9.85 4.32
N LYS A 46 -3.26 10.73 5.33
CA LYS A 46 -2.04 11.39 5.84
C LYS A 46 -1.01 10.35 6.31
N PHE A 47 -1.44 9.39 7.13
CA PHE A 47 -0.56 8.33 7.61
C PHE A 47 -0.02 7.47 6.47
N ALA A 48 -0.86 7.13 5.48
CA ALA A 48 -0.42 6.38 4.30
C ALA A 48 0.71 7.07 3.55
N ARG A 49 0.60 8.39 3.32
CA ARG A 49 1.64 9.20 2.70
C ARG A 49 2.90 9.28 3.56
N GLU A 50 2.73 9.47 4.87
CA GLU A 50 3.84 9.57 5.82
C GLU A 50 4.72 8.32 5.84
N ILE A 51 4.11 7.13 5.74
CA ILE A 51 4.86 5.85 5.73
C ILE A 51 5.31 5.40 4.34
N GLY A 52 5.01 6.16 3.28
CA GLY A 52 5.42 5.84 1.91
C GLY A 52 4.58 4.78 1.19
N ALA A 53 3.30 4.61 1.58
CA ALA A 53 2.36 3.79 0.81
C ALA A 53 1.96 4.51 -0.49
N ASP A 54 1.68 3.75 -1.56
CA ASP A 54 1.23 4.30 -2.84
C ASP A 54 -0.25 4.72 -2.80
N ALA A 55 -1.03 4.09 -1.92
CA ALA A 55 -2.46 4.35 -1.81
C ALA A 55 -3.03 4.11 -0.41
N TYR A 56 -4.13 4.80 -0.14
CA TYR A 56 -5.00 4.57 1.02
C TYR A 56 -6.37 4.05 0.56
N GLY A 57 -6.79 2.91 1.10
CA GLY A 57 -8.12 2.35 0.89
C GLY A 57 -9.03 2.71 2.05
N GLU A 58 -9.84 3.76 1.89
CA GLU A 58 -10.84 4.21 2.88
C GLU A 58 -11.84 3.10 3.23
N ASN A 59 -12.26 2.33 2.22
CA ASN A 59 -13.12 1.17 2.36
C ASN A 59 -12.79 0.14 1.26
N ALA A 60 -13.43 -1.03 1.35
CA ALA A 60 -13.17 -2.13 0.43
C ALA A 60 -13.45 -1.79 -1.04
N VAL A 61 -14.52 -1.04 -1.32
CA VAL A 61 -14.93 -0.70 -2.69
C VAL A 61 -13.91 0.26 -3.32
N VAL A 62 -13.57 1.32 -2.59
CA VAL A 62 -12.56 2.31 -3.03
C VAL A 62 -11.20 1.64 -3.20
N ALA A 63 -10.81 0.74 -2.29
CA ALA A 63 -9.55 0.00 -2.40
C ALA A 63 -9.48 -0.85 -3.68
N ILE A 64 -10.58 -1.50 -4.09
CA ILE A 64 -10.63 -2.28 -5.33
C ILE A 64 -10.39 -1.39 -6.54
N ASP A 65 -11.04 -0.23 -6.61
CA ASP A 65 -10.89 0.70 -7.74
C ASP A 65 -9.48 1.30 -7.81
N ILE A 66 -8.88 1.61 -6.66
CA ILE A 66 -7.48 2.06 -6.62
C ILE A 66 -6.53 0.94 -7.07
N CYS A 67 -6.73 -0.30 -6.60
CA CYS A 67 -5.92 -1.44 -7.02
C CYS A 67 -5.95 -1.64 -8.54
N LYS A 68 -7.14 -1.56 -9.17
CA LYS A 68 -7.25 -1.67 -10.63
C LYS A 68 -6.42 -0.61 -11.36
N LYS A 69 -6.51 0.65 -10.92
CA LYS A 69 -5.72 1.76 -11.50
C LYS A 69 -4.22 1.55 -11.32
N LEU A 70 -3.78 1.14 -10.14
CA LEU A 70 -2.36 0.87 -9.85
C LEU A 70 -1.78 -0.25 -10.71
N VAL A 71 -2.54 -1.34 -10.94
CA VAL A 71 -2.12 -2.41 -11.85
C VAL A 71 -2.03 -1.92 -13.28
N GLU A 72 -3.00 -1.11 -13.75
CA GLU A 72 -2.94 -0.52 -15.09
C GLU A 72 -1.72 0.39 -15.28
N GLU A 73 -1.40 1.21 -14.29
CA GLU A 73 -0.21 2.07 -14.30
C GLU A 73 1.08 1.24 -14.37
N LEU A 74 1.21 0.23 -13.50
CA LEU A 74 2.36 -0.68 -13.53
C LEU A 74 2.55 -1.34 -14.89
N ARG A 75 1.46 -1.80 -15.53
CA ARG A 75 1.50 -2.43 -16.85
C ARG A 75 1.93 -1.46 -17.96
N LYS A 76 1.60 -0.17 -17.84
CA LYS A 76 2.04 0.87 -18.78
C LYS A 76 3.51 1.20 -18.62
N THR A 77 4.01 1.26 -17.38
CA THR A 77 5.43 1.56 -17.09
C THR A 77 6.38 0.42 -17.49
N ASN A 78 5.89 -0.83 -17.50
CA ASN A 78 6.67 -2.01 -17.90
C ASN A 78 6.63 -2.31 -19.41
N LYS A 79 6.00 -1.45 -20.22
CA LYS A 79 5.89 -1.57 -21.67
C LYS A 79 6.85 -0.60 -22.35
#